data_AF-A0A357AVV1-F1
#
_entry.id   AF-A0A357AVV1-F1
#
_cell.length_a   1.000
_cell.length_b   1.000
_cell.length_c   1.000
_cell.angle_alpha   90.00
_cell.angle_beta   90.00
_cell.angle_gamma   90.00
#
_symmetry.space_group_name_H-M   'P 1'
#
loop_
_entity.id
_entity.type
_entity.pdbx_description
1 polymer ?
#
loop_
_entity_poly.entity_id
_entity_poly.type
_entity_poly.pdbx_seq_one_letter_code
_entity_poly.pdbx_strand_id
1 'polypeptide(L)'
;AAEVLAYWPARNELDPRPLIAELWGRGARVLLPRCRPDQPGVADLAGVACEADLVVGAFSIMEPGPACAVTSEAAPDVVLVPGVAFDRQGRRLGFGGGYYDRLLALPNLARALKIGLAHAFQVRD
;
A
#
# COMPACT_ATOMS: atom_id res chain seq x y z
N ALA A 1 -12.83 8.60 -4.08
CA ALA A 1 -12.37 8.07 -2.79
C ALA A 1 -11.89 9.24 -1.96
N ALA A 2 -12.37 9.36 -0.72
CA ALA A 2 -11.87 10.32 0.25
C ALA A 2 -10.60 9.80 0.95
N GLU A 3 -10.47 8.47 1.10
CA GLU A 3 -9.31 7.81 1.71
C GLU A 3 -8.83 6.63 0.85
N VAL A 4 -7.53 6.59 0.57
CA VAL A 4 -6.90 5.56 -0.28
C VAL A 4 -5.70 4.98 0.45
N LEU A 5 -5.65 3.66 0.58
CA LEU A 5 -4.43 2.96 0.93
C LEU A 5 -3.61 2.67 -0.33
N ALA A 6 -2.40 3.21 -0.37
CA ALA A 6 -1.45 3.00 -1.46
C ALA A 6 -0.21 2.23 -0.99
N TYR A 7 0.78 2.11 -1.86
CA TYR A 7 2.11 1.57 -1.55
C TYR A 7 3.17 2.50 -2.13
N TRP A 8 4.39 2.45 -1.58
CA TRP A 8 5.54 3.02 -2.24
C TRP A 8 6.23 1.93 -3.06
N PRO A 9 6.57 2.17 -4.34
CA PRO A 9 6.97 1.10 -5.24
C PRO A 9 8.29 0.46 -4.82
N ALA A 10 8.34 -0.86 -4.90
CA ALA A 10 9.54 -1.65 -4.67
C ALA A 10 9.91 -2.48 -5.91
N ARG A 11 11.21 -2.48 -6.25
CA ARG A 11 11.79 -3.32 -7.32
C ARG A 11 11.05 -3.15 -8.66
N ASN A 12 10.33 -4.17 -9.12
CA ASN A 12 9.66 -4.23 -10.41
C ASN A 12 8.13 -4.06 -10.28
N GLU A 13 7.65 -3.51 -9.16
CA GLU A 13 6.25 -3.12 -9.02
C GLU A 13 5.95 -1.93 -9.92
N LEU A 14 4.70 -1.84 -10.40
CA LEU A 14 4.23 -0.66 -11.11
C LEU A 14 4.33 0.56 -10.19
N ASP A 15 4.71 1.72 -10.72
CA ASP A 15 4.91 2.93 -9.92
C ASP A 15 3.58 3.70 -9.68
N PRO A 16 3.06 3.75 -8.43
CA PRO A 16 1.84 4.48 -8.11
C PRO A 16 2.11 5.95 -7.74
N ARG A 17 3.36 6.41 -7.66
CA ARG A 17 3.71 7.76 -7.16
C ARG A 17 3.02 8.90 -7.92
N PRO A 18 2.87 8.85 -9.26
CA PRO A 18 2.10 9.88 -9.97
C PRO A 18 0.63 9.95 -9.54
N LEU A 19 0.01 8.80 -9.26
CA LEU A 19 -1.36 8.75 -8.74
C LEU A 19 -1.44 9.26 -7.30
N ILE A 20 -0.46 8.93 -6.46
CA ILE A 20 -0.39 9.42 -5.08
C ILE A 20 -0.27 10.95 -5.07
N ALA A 21 0.58 11.54 -5.92
CA ALA A 21 0.73 12.98 -6.04
C ALA A 21 -0.59 13.68 -6.43
N GLU A 22 -1.34 13.10 -7.38
CA GLU A 22 -2.65 13.58 -7.77
C GLU A 22 -3.68 13.48 -6.62
N LEU A 23 -3.66 12.38 -5.85
CA LEU A 23 -4.52 12.19 -4.69
C LEU A 23 -4.27 13.25 -3.61
N TRP A 24 -3.00 13.54 -3.31
CA TRP A 24 -2.62 14.64 -2.42
C TRP A 24 -3.11 15.99 -2.94
N GLY A 25 -2.93 16.27 -4.23
CA GLY A 25 -3.41 17.52 -4.86
C GLY A 25 -4.93 17.70 -4.78
N ARG A 26 -5.69 16.61 -4.68
CA ARG A 26 -7.15 16.62 -4.50
C ARG A 26 -7.59 16.65 -3.02
N GLY A 27 -6.64 16.66 -2.08
CA GLY A 27 -6.94 16.61 -0.64
C GLY A 27 -7.45 15.25 -0.16
N ALA A 28 -7.23 14.17 -0.92
CA ALA A 28 -7.54 12.82 -0.45
C ALA A 28 -6.57 12.40 0.65
N ARG A 29 -7.07 11.66 1.65
CA ARG A 29 -6.22 11.06 2.68
C ARG A 29 -5.52 9.83 2.10
N VAL A 30 -4.20 9.91 1.93
CA VAL A 30 -3.39 8.78 1.48
C VAL A 30 -2.78 8.09 2.69
N LEU A 31 -3.02 6.79 2.80
CA LEU A 31 -2.39 5.91 3.77
C LEU A 31 -1.28 5.11 3.07
N LEU A 32 -0.17 4.88 3.76
CA LEU A 32 0.86 3.92 3.36
C LEU A 32 1.13 2.93 4.49
N PRO A 33 1.55 1.70 4.17
CA PRO A 33 2.00 0.75 5.18
C PRO A 33 3.35 1.17 5.78
N ARG A 34 3.49 1.00 7.09
CA ARG A 34 4.76 1.11 7.82
C ARG A 34 5.05 -0.22 8.51
N CYS A 35 6.16 -0.86 8.16
CA CYS A 35 6.53 -2.16 8.70
C CYS A 35 6.84 -2.05 10.19
N ARG A 36 6.38 -3.03 11.00
CA ARG A 36 6.78 -3.12 12.42
C ARG A 36 8.17 -3.76 12.52
N PRO A 37 9.18 -3.09 13.08
CA PRO A 37 10.55 -3.62 13.16
C PRO A 37 10.63 -4.99 13.84
N ASP A 38 9.83 -5.20 14.89
CA ASP A 38 9.89 -6.40 15.74
C ASP A 38 8.87 -7.49 15.34
N GLN A 39 8.08 -7.28 14.29
CA GLN A 39 7.02 -8.20 13.87
C GLN A 39 7.04 -8.41 12.34
N PRO A 40 7.91 -9.30 11.83
CA PRO A 40 8.00 -9.57 10.40
C PRO A 40 6.65 -9.95 9.79
N GLY A 41 6.32 -9.31 8.68
CA GLY A 41 5.07 -9.53 7.97
C GLY A 41 3.88 -8.73 8.49
N VAL A 42 4.06 -7.88 9.50
CA VAL A 42 3.04 -6.97 10.04
C VAL A 42 3.39 -5.53 9.70
N ALA A 43 2.41 -4.78 9.19
CA ALA A 43 2.53 -3.36 8.93
C ALA A 43 1.35 -2.61 9.55
N ASP A 44 1.63 -1.43 10.11
CA ASP A 44 0.64 -0.46 10.51
C ASP A 44 0.28 0.46 9.35
N LEU A 45 -0.87 1.13 9.42
CA LEU A 45 -1.27 2.14 8.45
C LEU A 45 -0.99 3.53 9.04
N ALA A 46 -0.35 4.40 8.26
CA ALA A 46 -0.15 5.79 8.64
C ALA A 46 -0.48 6.72 7.46
N GLY A 47 -1.08 7.87 7.79
CA GLY A 47 -1.41 8.89 6.81
C GLY A 47 -0.18 9.72 6.45
N VAL A 48 -0.07 10.07 5.16
CA VAL A 48 0.99 10.92 4.62
C VAL A 48 0.36 12.00 3.73
N ALA A 49 0.88 13.21 3.82
CA ALA A 49 0.41 14.37 3.06
C ALA A 49 1.35 14.70 1.89
N CYS A 50 2.62 14.29 1.98
CA CYS A 50 3.60 14.49 0.92
C CYS A 50 4.76 13.50 1.01
N GLU A 51 5.64 13.51 0.01
CA GLU A 51 6.84 12.65 -0.02
C GLU A 51 7.83 12.99 1.12
N ALA A 52 7.85 14.23 1.61
CA ALA A 52 8.71 14.64 2.73
C ALA A 52 8.32 13.99 4.07
N ASP A 53 7.13 13.40 4.16
CA ASP A 53 6.68 12.63 5.33
C ASP A 53 7.32 11.23 5.37
N LEU A 54 8.01 10.82 4.31
CA LEU A 54 8.56 9.48 4.16
C LEU A 54 10.04 9.41 4.56
N VAL A 55 10.42 8.26 5.11
CA VAL A 55 11.82 7.93 5.43
C VAL A 55 12.15 6.55 4.88
N VAL A 56 13.43 6.27 4.70
CA VAL A 56 13.87 4.92 4.30
C VAL A 56 13.56 3.94 5.44
N GLY A 57 12.69 2.96 5.15
CA GLY A 57 12.20 1.95 6.07
C GLY A 57 12.71 0.55 5.74
N ALA A 58 11.86 -0.46 5.96
CA ALA A 58 12.23 -1.84 5.72
C ALA A 58 12.49 -2.11 4.23
N PHE A 59 13.37 -3.06 3.93
CA PHE A 59 13.72 -3.45 2.56
C PHE A 59 14.22 -2.30 1.66
N SER A 60 14.69 -1.19 2.26
CA SER A 60 15.08 0.05 1.56
C SER A 60 13.91 0.71 0.79
N ILE A 61 12.68 0.49 1.24
CA ILE A 61 11.46 1.11 0.71
C ILE A 61 11.13 2.35 1.55
N MET A 62 10.61 3.41 0.93
CA MET A 62 10.14 4.57 1.68
C MET A 62 8.84 4.23 2.42
N GLU A 63 8.80 4.54 3.71
CA GLU A 63 7.64 4.32 4.59
C GLU A 63 7.31 5.61 5.35
N PRO A 64 6.07 5.76 5.88
CA PRO A 64 5.72 6.89 6.73
C PRO A 64 6.71 7.07 7.89
N GLY A 65 7.23 8.29 8.05
CA GLY A 65 8.18 8.62 9.11
C GLY A 65 7.58 8.52 10.51
N PRO A 66 8.41 8.61 11.57
CA PRO A 66 7.95 8.50 12.96
C PRO A 66 6.91 9.55 13.37
N ALA A 67 6.94 10.73 12.74
CA ALA A 67 5.97 11.80 12.96
C ALA A 67 4.57 11.48 12.40
N CYS A 68 4.47 10.53 11.45
CA CYS A 68 3.19 10.08 10.93
C CYS A 68 2.52 9.16 11.95
N ALA A 69 1.38 9.60 12.48
CA ALA A 69 0.60 8.82 13.43
C ALA A 69 0.04 7.55 12.76
N VAL A 70 0.29 6.40 13.38
CA VAL A 70 -0.34 5.13 12.98
C VAL A 70 -1.78 5.10 13.44
N THR A 71 -2.63 4.44 12.66
CA THR A 71 -4.05 4.27 12.98
C THR A 71 -4.50 2.85 12.68
N SER A 72 -5.22 2.26 13.62
CA SER A 72 -5.96 1.00 13.45
C SER A 72 -7.40 1.23 12.97
N GLU A 73 -7.85 2.48 12.92
CA GLU A 73 -9.23 2.87 12.63
C GLU A 73 -9.45 3.24 11.15
N ALA A 74 -8.37 3.34 10.37
CA ALA A 74 -8.46 3.61 8.93
C ALA A 74 -9.41 2.65 8.22
N ALA A 75 -10.26 3.16 7.34
CA ALA A 75 -11.24 2.37 6.61
C ALA A 75 -11.29 2.89 5.17
N PRO A 76 -10.22 2.65 4.38
CA PRO A 76 -10.08 3.28 3.07
C PRO A 76 -11.16 2.81 2.10
N ASP A 77 -11.58 3.70 1.20
CA ASP A 77 -12.50 3.35 0.13
C ASP A 77 -11.84 2.41 -0.90
N VAL A 78 -10.54 2.62 -1.13
CA VAL A 78 -9.74 1.94 -2.15
C VAL A 78 -8.42 1.48 -1.54
N VAL A 79 -8.01 0.26 -1.89
CA VAL A 79 -6.66 -0.27 -1.62
C VAL A 79 -5.97 -0.56 -2.95
N LEU A 80 -4.86 0.12 -3.22
CA LEU A 80 -3.95 -0.22 -4.30
C LEU A 80 -3.06 -1.36 -3.82
N VAL A 81 -3.13 -2.48 -4.52
CA VAL A 81 -2.47 -3.72 -4.13
C VAL A 81 -1.25 -3.95 -5.03
N PRO A 82 -0.02 -3.94 -4.49
CA PRO A 82 1.18 -4.27 -5.24
C PRO A 82 1.37 -5.79 -5.39
N GLY A 83 2.10 -6.20 -6.42
CA GLY A 83 2.38 -7.62 -6.66
C GLY A 83 3.39 -7.85 -7.78
N VAL A 84 3.95 -9.06 -7.78
CA VAL A 84 4.86 -9.56 -8.80
C VAL A 84 4.08 -10.10 -10.01
N ALA A 85 2.97 -10.78 -9.73
CA ALA A 85 2.06 -11.30 -10.73
C ALA A 85 0.62 -11.27 -10.22
N PHE A 86 -0.30 -11.18 -11.17
CA PHE A 86 -1.74 -11.21 -10.94
C PHE A 86 -2.37 -12.10 -12.00
N ASP A 87 -3.60 -12.53 -11.74
CA ASP A 87 -4.45 -13.08 -12.80
C ASP A 87 -5.79 -12.39 -12.88
N ARG A 88 -6.56 -12.76 -13.90
CA ARG A 88 -7.89 -12.18 -14.18
C ARG A 88 -8.95 -12.57 -13.15
N GLN A 89 -8.67 -13.51 -12.27
CA GLN A 89 -9.55 -13.91 -11.17
C GLN A 89 -9.26 -13.10 -9.89
N GLY A 90 -8.28 -12.20 -9.93
CA GLY A 90 -7.87 -11.37 -8.81
C GLY A 90 -6.93 -12.08 -7.83
N ARG A 91 -6.39 -13.25 -8.19
CA ARG A 91 -5.32 -13.87 -7.39
C ARG A 91 -4.03 -13.09 -7.62
N ARG A 92 -3.19 -13.07 -6.60
CA ARG A 92 -1.98 -12.25 -6.54
C ARG A 92 -0.81 -13.04 -5.99
N LEU A 93 0.36 -12.84 -6.59
CA LEU A 93 1.65 -13.27 -6.06
C LEU A 93 2.43 -12.05 -5.58
N GLY A 94 2.73 -11.98 -4.29
CA GLY A 94 3.62 -10.96 -3.70
C GLY A 94 5.08 -11.42 -3.63
N PHE A 95 5.93 -10.62 -2.98
CA PHE A 95 7.35 -10.96 -2.76
C PHE A 95 7.61 -12.02 -1.67
N GLY A 96 6.57 -12.59 -1.04
CA GLY A 96 6.69 -13.70 -0.09
C GLY A 96 6.72 -13.33 1.40
N GLY A 97 6.82 -12.04 1.77
CA GLY A 97 6.82 -11.61 3.18
C GLY A 97 5.44 -11.64 3.87
N GLY A 98 4.36 -11.82 3.12
CA GLY A 98 2.99 -11.92 3.66
C GLY A 98 2.41 -10.62 4.24
N TYR A 99 3.07 -9.47 4.07
CA TYR A 99 2.60 -8.18 4.59
C TYR A 99 1.21 -7.83 4.05
N TYR A 100 1.06 -7.84 2.72
CA TYR A 100 -0.21 -7.55 2.09
C TYR A 100 -1.29 -8.59 2.35
N ASP A 101 -0.91 -9.86 2.51
CA ASP A 101 -1.88 -10.92 2.80
C ASP A 101 -2.53 -10.72 4.18
N ARG A 102 -1.73 -10.32 5.19
CA ARG A 102 -2.23 -9.96 6.52
C ARG A 102 -2.99 -8.64 6.53
N LEU A 103 -2.48 -7.65 5.81
CA LEU A 103 -3.09 -6.33 5.72
C LEU A 103 -4.47 -6.38 5.04
N LEU A 104 -4.59 -7.13 3.94
CA LEU A 104 -5.86 -7.30 3.22
C LEU A 104 -6.88 -8.16 3.99
N ALA A 105 -6.42 -8.94 4.98
CA ALA A 105 -7.28 -9.70 5.88
C ALA A 105 -7.82 -8.87 7.05
N LEU A 106 -7.37 -7.61 7.22
CA LEU A 106 -7.86 -6.76 8.29
C LEU A 106 -9.36 -6.41 8.10
N PRO A 107 -10.20 -6.50 9.14
CA PRO A 107 -11.65 -6.30 9.00
C PRO A 107 -12.06 -4.94 8.43
N ASN A 108 -11.32 -3.88 8.77
CA ASN A 108 -11.53 -2.51 8.27
C ASN A 108 -11.25 -2.37 6.76
N LEU A 109 -10.49 -3.28 6.15
CA LEU A 109 -10.23 -3.29 4.70
C LEU A 109 -11.16 -4.24 3.92
N ALA A 110 -12.01 -5.01 4.62
CA ALA A 110 -12.89 -5.99 3.99
C ALA A 110 -13.80 -5.35 2.93
N ARG A 111 -14.32 -4.15 3.22
CA ARG A 111 -15.25 -3.41 2.34
C ARG A 111 -14.57 -2.53 1.29
N ALA A 112 -13.27 -2.31 1.40
CA ALA A 112 -12.54 -1.49 0.45
C ALA A 112 -12.48 -2.15 -0.94
N LEU A 113 -12.58 -1.34 -1.99
CA LEU A 113 -12.32 -1.78 -3.36
C LEU A 113 -10.82 -2.06 -3.52
N LYS A 114 -10.47 -3.29 -3.89
CA LYS A 114 -9.08 -3.74 -4.02
C LYS A 114 -8.70 -3.72 -5.49
N ILE A 115 -7.67 -2.95 -5.84
CA ILE A 115 -7.22 -2.76 -7.23
C ILE A 115 -5.76 -3.21 -7.33
N GLY A 116 -5.50 -4.29 -8.06
CA GLY A 116 -4.15 -4.72 -8.39
C GLY A 116 -3.52 -3.80 -9.43
N LEU A 117 -2.35 -3.25 -9.13
CA LEU A 117 -1.57 -2.46 -10.09
C LEU A 117 -0.48 -3.33 -10.70
N ALA A 118 -0.51 -3.49 -12.02
CA ALA A 118 0.36 -4.42 -12.73
C ALA A 118 0.71 -3.91 -14.13
N HIS A 119 1.94 -4.17 -14.57
CA HIS A 119 2.27 -4.14 -15.99
C HIS A 119 1.55 -5.27 -16.73
N ALA A 120 1.31 -5.10 -18.04
CA ALA A 120 0.63 -6.10 -18.85
C ALA A 120 1.30 -7.49 -18.77
N PHE A 121 2.64 -7.57 -18.70
CA PHE A 121 3.37 -8.83 -18.60
C PHE A 121 3.25 -9.52 -17.24
N GLN A 122 2.77 -8.82 -16.21
CA GLN A 122 2.57 -9.38 -14.86
C GLN A 122 1.19 -10.04 -14.72
N VAL A 123 0.29 -9.83 -15.69
CA VAL A 123 -1.01 -10.50 -15.73
C VAL A 123 -0.86 -11.83 -16.46
N ARG A 124 -1.19 -12.92 -15.76
CA ARG A 124 -1.10 -14.29 -16.25
C ARG A 124 -2.48 -14.96 -16.24
N ASP A 125 -2.65 -15.95 -17.12
CA ASP A 125 -3.84 -16.80 -17.20
C ASP A 125 -3.59 -18.14 -16.50
#